data_AF-L0AW96-F1
#
_entry.id   AF-L0AW96-F1
#
_cell.length_a   1.000
_cell.length_b   1.000
_cell.length_c   1.000
_cell.angle_alpha   90.00
_cell.angle_beta   90.00
_cell.angle_gamma   90.00
#
_symmetry.space_group_name_H-M   'P 1'
#
loop_
_entity.id
_entity.type
_entity.pdbx_description
1 polymer ?
#
loop_
_entity_poly.entity_id
_entity_poly.type
_entity_poly.pdbx_seq_one_letter_code
_entity_poly.pdbx_strand_id
1 'polypeptide(L)'
;MHAMTKFSLDISSVKETDSCKIVTHEQGDIETRLYSSTSGNAIEKIVDGDLEVCKMDKDQLCTLCELYIKDKYALLMLLIKRAQSFSFSRFEKRGRQWEWIDHRMFESRVYNLRK
;
A
#
# COMPACT_ATOMS: atom_id res chain seq x y z
N MET A 1 1.21 13.98 -22.64
CA MET A 1 1.16 13.44 -21.27
C MET A 1 0.52 14.50 -20.38
N HIS A 2 -0.62 14.23 -19.76
CA HIS A 2 -1.10 15.12 -18.68
C HIS A 2 -0.24 14.87 -17.45
N ALA A 3 0.19 15.96 -16.80
CA ALA A 3 0.88 15.87 -15.52
C ALA A 3 -0.06 15.25 -14.49
N MET A 4 0.43 14.30 -13.71
CA MET A 4 -0.35 13.69 -12.63
C MET A 4 -0.18 14.47 -11.34
N THR A 5 -1.26 14.58 -10.57
CA THR A 5 -1.23 15.13 -9.23
C THR A 5 -0.72 14.06 -8.28
N LYS A 6 0.31 14.40 -7.50
CA LYS A 6 0.91 13.50 -6.51
C LYS A 6 0.34 13.79 -5.13
N PHE A 7 0.10 12.75 -4.33
CA PHE A 7 -0.40 12.89 -2.96
C PHE A 7 0.23 11.86 -2.01
N SER A 8 0.12 12.14 -0.71
CA SER A 8 0.48 11.20 0.36
C SER A 8 -0.74 10.38 0.77
N LEU A 9 -0.60 9.06 0.77
CA LEU A 9 -1.61 8.13 1.28
C LEU A 9 -1.33 7.80 2.74
N ASP A 10 -2.31 8.00 3.62
CA ASP A 10 -2.28 7.51 4.99
C ASP A 10 -3.09 6.21 5.11
N ILE A 11 -2.41 5.09 5.32
CA ILE A 11 -3.02 3.76 5.40
C ILE A 11 -3.65 3.47 6.76
N SER A 12 -3.41 4.32 7.76
CA SER A 12 -4.12 4.26 9.04
C SER A 12 -5.53 4.83 8.93
N SER A 13 -5.77 5.65 7.90
CA SER A 13 -7.07 6.27 7.61
C SER A 13 -7.91 5.43 6.63
N VAL A 14 -9.23 5.49 6.82
CA VAL A 14 -10.24 4.89 5.93
C VAL A 14 -11.06 5.95 5.20
N LYS A 15 -10.57 7.20 5.17
CA LYS A 15 -11.27 8.31 4.53
C LYS A 15 -11.00 8.31 3.03
N GLU A 16 -12.05 8.09 2.24
CA GLU A 16 -11.98 8.31 0.79
C GLU A 16 -11.71 9.78 0.45
N THR A 17 -11.04 9.99 -0.67
CA THR A 17 -10.79 11.31 -1.24
C THR A 17 -11.08 11.28 -2.75
N ASP A 18 -11.16 12.44 -3.38
CA ASP A 18 -11.29 12.49 -4.85
C ASP A 18 -10.08 11.87 -5.57
N SER A 19 -8.93 11.83 -4.89
CA SER A 19 -7.67 11.25 -5.37
C SER A 19 -7.53 9.75 -5.12
N CYS A 20 -8.30 9.16 -4.20
CA CYS A 20 -8.11 7.78 -3.77
C CYS A 20 -9.43 7.11 -3.35
N LYS A 21 -9.69 5.93 -3.91
CA LYS A 21 -10.78 5.03 -3.53
C LYS A 21 -10.29 3.93 -2.61
N ILE A 22 -11.14 3.52 -1.67
CA ILE A 22 -10.83 2.50 -0.69
C ILE A 22 -11.89 1.41 -0.77
N VAL A 23 -11.46 0.18 -1.01
CA VAL A 23 -12.32 -1.00 -0.91
C VAL A 23 -11.82 -1.82 0.26
N THR A 24 -12.69 -2.05 1.25
CA THR A 24 -12.39 -2.89 2.40
C THR A 24 -13.13 -4.22 2.28
N HIS A 25 -12.43 -5.31 2.56
CA HIS A 25 -12.97 -6.66 2.59
C HIS A 25 -12.53 -7.36 3.88
N GLU A 26 -13.47 -7.99 4.57
CA GLU A 26 -13.22 -8.75 5.78
C GLU A 26 -13.41 -10.25 5.52
N GLN A 27 -12.45 -11.07 5.95
CA GLN A 27 -12.52 -12.52 5.84
C GLN A 27 -12.04 -13.15 7.16
N GLY A 28 -12.98 -13.56 8.00
CA GLY A 28 -12.66 -13.97 9.37
C GLY A 28 -12.06 -12.78 10.14
N ASP A 29 -10.91 -12.99 10.77
CA ASP A 29 -10.21 -11.96 11.55
C ASP A 29 -9.24 -11.11 10.71
N ILE A 30 -9.34 -11.21 9.37
CA ILE A 30 -8.46 -10.51 8.44
C ILE A 30 -9.23 -9.40 7.75
N GLU A 31 -8.76 -8.17 7.93
CA GLU A 31 -9.20 -7.02 7.16
C GLU A 31 -8.22 -6.77 6.01
N THR A 32 -8.73 -6.66 4.79
CA THR A 32 -7.95 -6.29 3.60
C THR A 32 -8.46 -4.95 3.07
N ARG A 33 -7.57 -3.96 2.97
CA ARG A 33 -7.87 -2.65 2.37
C ARG A 33 -7.15 -2.50 1.05
N LEU A 34 -7.90 -2.15 0.01
CA LEU A 34 -7.39 -1.81 -1.31
C LEU A 34 -7.52 -0.32 -1.53
N TYR A 35 -6.38 0.36 -1.66
CA TYR A 35 -6.30 1.78 -1.98
C TYR A 35 -5.94 1.93 -3.45
N SER A 36 -6.78 2.62 -4.22
CA SER A 36 -6.56 2.83 -5.66
C SER A 36 -6.60 4.32 -5.98
N SER A 37 -5.54 4.82 -6.61
CA SER A 37 -5.51 6.22 -7.07
C SER A 37 -6.51 6.42 -8.22
N THR A 38 -7.27 7.50 -8.17
CA THR A 38 -8.18 7.86 -9.29
C THR A 38 -7.40 8.38 -10.50
N SER A 39 -8.04 8.41 -11.67
CA SER A 39 -7.40 8.87 -12.90
C SER A 39 -6.79 10.26 -12.75
N GLY A 40 -5.54 10.42 -13.18
CA GLY A 40 -4.79 11.68 -13.06
C GLY A 40 -4.11 11.90 -11.70
N ASN A 41 -4.32 11.00 -10.73
CA ASN A 41 -3.67 11.04 -9.42
C ASN A 41 -2.67 9.87 -9.26
N ALA A 42 -1.66 10.07 -8.42
CA ALA A 42 -0.72 9.02 -8.06
C ALA A 42 -0.21 9.21 -6.61
N ILE A 43 0.07 8.09 -5.95
CA ILE A 43 0.61 8.06 -4.60
C ILE A 43 2.13 8.24 -4.71
N GLU A 44 2.67 9.27 -4.05
CA GLU A 44 4.13 9.52 -3.98
C GLU A 44 4.75 9.17 -2.64
N LYS A 45 3.94 9.13 -1.60
CA LYS A 45 4.37 8.82 -0.24
C LYS A 45 3.27 8.04 0.46
N ILE A 46 3.68 7.08 1.27
CA ILE A 46 2.79 6.27 2.09
C ILE A 46 3.19 6.46 3.54
N VAL A 47 2.21 6.75 4.38
CA VAL A 47 2.35 6.90 5.82
C VAL A 47 1.35 6.02 6.56
N ASP A 48 1.69 5.66 7.79
CA ASP A 48 0.84 4.98 8.76
C ASP A 48 0.72 5.92 9.97
N GLY A 49 -0.25 6.84 9.90
CA GLY A 49 -0.32 8.01 10.77
C GLY A 49 0.91 8.90 10.57
N ASP A 50 1.66 9.13 11.65
CA ASP A 50 2.87 9.97 11.62
C ASP A 50 4.11 9.23 11.09
N LEU A 51 4.02 7.92 10.83
CA LEU A 51 5.16 7.10 10.42
C LEU A 51 5.26 7.03 8.90
N GLU A 52 6.39 7.46 8.33
CA GLU A 52 6.68 7.22 6.92
C GLU A 52 6.95 5.73 6.67
N VAL A 53 6.16 5.13 5.78
CA VAL A 53 6.33 3.73 5.35
C VAL A 53 7.24 3.68 4.14
N CYS A 54 6.97 4.52 3.15
CA CYS A 54 7.73 4.56 1.90
C CYS A 54 7.52 5.90 1.18
N LYS A 55 8.53 6.30 0.39
CA LYS A 55 8.47 7.43 -0.52
C LYS A 55 8.95 6.96 -1.90
N MET A 56 8.16 7.26 -2.93
CA MET A 56 8.46 6.90 -4.31
C MET A 56 9.57 7.80 -4.87
N ASP A 57 10.41 7.23 -5.74
CA ASP A 57 11.37 8.02 -6.52
C ASP A 57 10.64 8.96 -7.51
N LYS A 58 11.36 9.97 -8.03
CA LYS A 58 10.77 11.01 -8.89
C LYS A 58 10.04 10.45 -10.12
N ASP A 59 10.53 9.35 -10.67
CA ASP A 59 10.03 8.65 -11.86
C ASP A 59 9.14 7.44 -11.55
N GLN A 60 8.86 7.21 -10.27
CA GLN A 60 7.99 6.15 -9.78
C GLN A 60 6.65 6.72 -9.31
N LEU A 61 5.61 5.92 -9.53
CA LEU A 61 4.23 6.28 -9.24
C LEU A 61 3.54 5.06 -8.67
N CYS A 62 3.02 5.15 -7.44
CA CYS A 62 2.21 4.09 -6.89
C CYS A 62 0.73 4.32 -7.27
N THR A 63 0.10 3.30 -7.84
CA THR A 63 -1.30 3.38 -8.32
C THR A 63 -2.25 2.53 -7.51
N LEU A 64 -1.73 1.54 -6.78
CA LEU A 64 -2.51 0.61 -5.98
C LEU A 64 -1.70 0.16 -4.77
N CYS A 65 -2.34 0.17 -3.60
CA CYS A 65 -1.82 -0.40 -2.36
C CYS A 65 -2.81 -1.43 -1.82
N GLU A 66 -2.30 -2.57 -1.38
CA GLU A 66 -3.10 -3.61 -0.72
C GLU A 66 -2.53 -3.83 0.68
N LEU A 67 -3.34 -3.60 1.70
CA LEU A 67 -2.99 -3.70 3.10
C LEU A 67 -3.78 -4.85 3.74
N TYR A 68 -3.08 -5.83 4.29
CA TYR A 68 -3.64 -6.91 5.09
C TYR A 68 -3.42 -6.63 6.57
N ILE A 69 -4.45 -6.77 7.39
CA ILE A 69 -4.43 -6.51 8.83
C ILE A 69 -5.03 -7.72 9.54
N LYS A 70 -4.33 -8.23 10.56
CA LYS A 70 -4.82 -9.23 11.52
C LYS A 70 -4.23 -8.90 12.88
N ASP A 71 -5.07 -8.49 13.83
CA ASP A 71 -4.66 -7.98 15.15
C ASP A 71 -3.59 -6.86 15.07
N LYS A 72 -2.37 -7.14 15.57
CA LYS A 72 -1.22 -6.21 15.57
C LYS A 72 -0.30 -6.42 14.38
N TYR A 73 -0.62 -7.36 13.50
CA TYR A 73 0.19 -7.73 12.36
C TYR A 73 -0.38 -7.11 11.09
N ALA A 74 0.50 -6.54 10.25
CA ALA A 74 0.10 -5.97 8.98
C ALA A 74 1.13 -6.23 7.87
N LEU A 75 0.64 -6.42 6.66
CA LEU A 75 1.42 -6.56 5.43
C LEU A 75 0.93 -5.56 4.40
N LEU A 76 1.84 -4.92 3.69
CA LEU A 76 1.53 -3.94 2.66
C LEU A 76 2.19 -4.33 1.36
N MET A 77 1.43 -4.34 0.27
CA MET A 77 1.95 -4.48 -1.09
C MET A 77 1.60 -3.24 -1.91
N LEU A 78 2.59 -2.75 -2.66
CA LEU A 78 2.46 -1.58 -3.52
C LEU A 78 2.66 -2.02 -4.97
N LEU A 79 1.78 -1.58 -5.86
CA LEU A 79 2.01 -1.62 -7.30
C LEU A 79 2.64 -0.28 -7.73
N ILE A 80 3.89 -0.35 -8.17
CA ILE A 80 4.70 0.80 -8.57
C ILE A 80 4.89 0.77 -10.08
N LYS A 81 4.48 1.84 -10.75
CA LYS A 81 4.71 2.07 -12.17
C LYS A 81 5.95 2.94 -12.38
N ARG A 82 6.82 2.52 -13.29
CA ARG A 82 7.97 3.29 -13.78
C ARG A 82 8.04 3.19 -15.29
N ALA A 83 7.82 4.31 -15.98
CA ALA A 83 7.68 4.37 -17.44
C ALA A 83 6.69 3.31 -17.97
N GLN A 84 7.16 2.30 -18.70
CA GLN A 84 6.37 1.19 -19.25
C GLN A 84 6.43 -0.10 -18.41
N SER A 85 7.12 -0.06 -17.26
CA SER A 85 7.29 -1.21 -16.37
C SER A 85 6.44 -1.07 -15.11
N PHE A 86 6.06 -2.22 -14.57
CA PHE A 86 5.40 -2.35 -13.27
C PHE A 86 6.27 -3.21 -12.36
N SER A 87 6.28 -2.87 -11.09
CA SER A 87 6.98 -3.61 -10.05
C SER A 87 6.16 -3.62 -8.77
N PHE A 88 6.52 -4.51 -7.85
CA PHE A 88 5.86 -4.60 -6.56
C PHE A 88 6.87 -4.36 -5.44
N SER A 89 6.53 -3.47 -4.51
CA SER A 89 7.21 -3.34 -3.22
C SER A 89 6.34 -3.91 -2.12
N ARG A 90 6.96 -4.55 -1.12
CA ARG A 90 6.26 -5.30 -0.08
C ARG A 90 6.88 -4.99 1.27
N PHE A 91 6.03 -4.82 2.27
CA PHE A 91 6.46 -4.44 3.61
C PHE A 91 5.71 -5.25 4.68
N GLU A 92 6.40 -5.54 5.77
CA GLU A 92 5.85 -6.16 6.98
C GLU A 92 5.93 -5.15 8.12
N LYS A 93 4.83 -4.98 8.85
CA LYS A 93 4.81 -4.16 10.06
C LYS A 93 5.41 -4.96 11.22
N ARG A 94 6.54 -4.50 11.75
CA ARG A 94 7.19 -5.05 12.95
C ARG A 94 7.19 -4.00 14.05
N GLY A 95 6.25 -4.16 14.98
CA GLY A 95 6.05 -3.19 16.06
C GLY A 95 5.60 -1.82 15.51
N ARG A 96 6.48 -0.83 15.59
CA ARG A 96 6.23 0.55 15.12
C ARG A 96 6.96 0.90 13.81
N GLN A 97 7.50 -0.09 13.12
CA GLN A 97 8.26 0.13 11.90
C GLN A 97 7.75 -0.78 10.79
N TRP A 98 7.97 -0.33 9.55
CA TRP A 98 7.70 -1.10 8.34
C TRP A 98 9.03 -1.52 7.72
N GLU A 99 9.23 -2.81 7.55
CA GLU A 99 10.43 -3.37 6.93
C GLU A 99 10.09 -3.88 5.53
N TRP A 100 10.92 -3.54 4.55
CA TRP A 100 10.82 -4.14 3.22
C TRP A 100 11.08 -5.64 3.30
N ILE A 101 10.26 -6.43 2.61
CA ILE A 101 10.43 -7.87 2.50
C ILE A 101 10.34 -8.32 1.05
N ASP A 102 11.01 -9.43 0.72
CA ASP A 102 10.95 -9.99 -0.62
C ASP A 102 9.59 -10.64 -0.91
N HIS A 103 9.37 -10.97 -2.19
CA HIS A 103 8.15 -11.60 -2.67
C HIS A 103 7.83 -12.92 -1.97
N ARG A 104 8.83 -13.79 -1.75
CA ARG A 104 8.63 -15.12 -1.16
C ARG A 104 8.26 -15.01 0.31
N MET A 105 8.91 -14.11 1.04
CA MET A 105 8.55 -13.81 2.42
C MET A 105 7.11 -13.31 2.50
N PHE A 106 6.74 -12.36 1.65
CA PHE A 106 5.39 -11.79 1.66
C PHE A 106 4.31 -12.85 1.38
N GLU A 107 4.49 -13.69 0.35
CA GLU A 107 3.55 -14.77 0.05
C GLU A 107 3.42 -15.76 1.21
N SER A 108 4.55 -16.16 1.82
CA SER A 108 4.54 -17.01 3.01
C SER A 108 3.77 -16.36 4.16
N ARG A 109 3.94 -15.05 4.37
CA ARG A 109 3.21 -14.31 5.41
C ARG A 109 1.72 -14.22 5.13
N VAL A 110 1.31 -13.90 3.91
CA VAL A 110 -0.12 -13.87 3.51
C VAL A 110 -0.76 -15.25 3.64
N TYR A 111 -0.06 -16.31 3.23
CA TYR A 111 -0.52 -17.69 3.38
C TYR A 111 -0.77 -18.04 4.85
N ASN A 112 0.18 -17.72 5.74
CA ASN A 112 0.04 -17.97 7.17
C ASN A 112 -1.04 -17.09 7.82
N LEU A 113 -1.27 -15.89 7.31
CA LEU A 113 -2.29 -14.97 7.82
C LEU A 113 -3.71 -15.54 7.61
N ARG A 114 -3.93 -16.14 6.44
CA ARG A 114 -5.22 -16.72 5.96
C ARG A 114 -5.51 -18.12 6.48
N LYS A 115 -4.57 -18.74 7.18
CA LYS A 115 -4.74 -20.05 7.83
C LYS A 115 -5.42 -19.90 9.18
#